data_AF-K9SD30-F1
#
_entry.id   AF-K9SD30-F1
#
_cell.length_a   1.000
_cell.length_b   1.000
_cell.length_c   1.000
_cell.angle_alpha   90.00
_cell.angle_beta   90.00
_cell.angle_gamma   90.00
#
_symmetry.space_group_name_H-M   'P 1'
#
loop_
_entity.id
_entity.type
_entity.pdbx_description
1 polymer ?
#
loop_
_entity_poly.entity_id
_entity_poly.type
_entity_poly.pdbx_seq_one_letter_code
_entity_poly.pdbx_strand_id
1 'polypeptide(L)'
;MTTSPTSSNAPSFWEDWGLDLSPQPGGDSDFLAQFGYLPGLKELLTLRQVHALEHATVWVLSEAVRGTSEEGTEADLLSGMSTEQGFYLYGQVKTLQLQRAVQTALQRITTGAWSLAVHPRCGTNLSVGMLLTAGLTMGFHLLLPRGPITQLLGLGLATTAAAQLAPDVGALAQRYITTAIPFNLVVESITPLPAQSGRPTHFVRVRWVN
;
A
#
# COMPACT_ATOMS: atom_id res chain seq x y z
N MET A 1 -9.86 -28.70 35.69
CA MET A 1 -10.29 -27.32 35.39
C MET A 1 -9.17 -26.67 34.58
N THR A 2 -9.28 -26.74 33.27
CA THR A 2 -8.33 -26.16 32.31
C THR A 2 -8.94 -24.88 31.77
N THR A 3 -8.37 -23.74 32.14
CA THR A 3 -8.75 -22.42 31.67
C THR A 3 -8.23 -22.21 30.25
N SER A 4 -9.13 -22.08 29.28
CA SER A 4 -8.82 -21.60 27.93
C SER A 4 -8.31 -20.16 27.99
N PRO A 5 -7.28 -19.79 27.21
CA PRO A 5 -6.88 -18.39 27.09
C PRO A 5 -7.94 -17.65 26.27
N THR A 6 -8.45 -16.58 26.87
CA THR A 6 -9.34 -15.58 26.27
C THR A 6 -8.75 -15.05 24.97
N SER A 7 -9.50 -15.17 23.87
CA SER A 7 -9.24 -14.48 22.62
C SER A 7 -9.20 -12.98 22.87
N SER A 8 -8.05 -12.36 22.59
CA SER A 8 -7.91 -10.91 22.57
C SER A 8 -8.85 -10.32 21.52
N ASN A 9 -9.87 -9.58 21.96
CA ASN A 9 -10.70 -8.70 21.14
C ASN A 9 -9.87 -7.50 20.64
N ALA A 10 -8.90 -7.75 19.77
CA ALA A 10 -8.43 -6.68 18.89
C ALA A 10 -9.53 -6.52 17.81
N PRO A 11 -10.02 -5.30 17.54
CA PRO A 11 -10.92 -5.10 16.41
C PRO A 11 -10.27 -5.71 15.18
N SER A 12 -11.04 -6.51 14.45
CA SER A 12 -10.56 -7.06 13.18
C SER A 12 -10.11 -5.90 12.30
N PHE A 13 -9.18 -6.16 11.37
CA PHE A 13 -8.61 -5.14 10.48
C PHE A 13 -9.69 -4.12 10.03
N TRP A 14 -10.92 -4.53 9.70
CA TRP A 14 -12.05 -3.72 9.18
C TRP A 14 -13.18 -3.32 10.16
N GLU A 15 -13.12 -3.66 11.45
CA GLU A 15 -14.05 -3.12 12.44
C GLU A 15 -13.56 -1.76 12.99
N ASP A 16 -13.30 -0.83 12.08
CA ASP A 16 -12.99 0.55 12.44
C ASP A 16 -14.30 1.32 12.64
N TRP A 17 -14.46 2.02 13.76
CA TRP A 17 -15.60 2.91 14.03
C TRP A 17 -16.99 2.25 14.06
N GLY A 18 -17.08 0.92 14.18
CA GLY A 18 -18.36 0.20 14.21
C GLY A 18 -19.06 0.07 12.85
N LEU A 19 -18.33 0.30 11.75
CA LEU A 19 -18.80 0.11 10.37
C LEU A 19 -18.11 -1.11 9.76
N ASP A 20 -18.86 -1.94 9.04
CA ASP A 20 -18.26 -3.01 8.24
C ASP A 20 -17.72 -2.43 6.93
N LEU A 21 -16.40 -2.20 6.90
CA LEU A 21 -15.68 -1.69 5.74
C LEU A 21 -15.01 -2.82 4.95
N SER A 22 -15.46 -4.06 5.12
CA SER A 22 -14.89 -5.22 4.45
C SER A 22 -14.94 -5.06 2.92
N PRO A 23 -13.82 -5.31 2.21
CA PRO A 23 -13.78 -5.24 0.75
C PRO A 23 -14.79 -6.19 0.11
N GLN A 24 -15.64 -5.65 -0.78
CA GLN A 24 -16.62 -6.44 -1.52
C GLN A 24 -16.14 -6.71 -2.96
N PRO A 25 -16.19 -7.97 -3.45
CA PRO A 25 -15.73 -8.32 -4.79
C PRO A 25 -16.33 -7.50 -5.94
N GLY A 26 -17.62 -7.18 -5.87
CA GLY A 26 -18.35 -6.45 -6.91
C GLY A 26 -18.30 -4.92 -6.80
N GLY A 27 -17.76 -4.36 -5.72
CA GLY A 27 -17.91 -2.92 -5.43
C GLY A 27 -17.38 -2.02 -6.54
N ASP A 28 -16.15 -2.27 -7.00
CA ASP A 28 -15.53 -1.43 -8.04
C ASP A 28 -16.12 -1.68 -9.44
N SER A 29 -16.54 -2.91 -9.76
CA SER A 29 -17.18 -3.23 -11.04
C SER A 29 -18.57 -2.62 -11.15
N ASP A 30 -19.36 -2.67 -10.07
CA ASP A 30 -20.68 -2.06 -10.01
C ASP A 30 -20.58 -0.53 -10.09
N PHE A 31 -19.58 0.05 -9.42
CA PHE A 31 -19.30 1.48 -9.50
C PHE A 31 -18.93 1.90 -10.93
N LEU A 32 -18.12 1.11 -11.64
CA LEU A 32 -17.81 1.35 -13.05
C LEU A 32 -19.02 1.17 -13.97
N ALA A 33 -19.90 0.21 -13.71
CA ALA A 33 -21.12 0.05 -14.49
C ALA A 33 -22.03 1.28 -14.38
N GLN A 34 -22.06 1.92 -13.21
CA GLN A 34 -22.88 3.10 -12.96
C GLN A 34 -22.22 4.41 -13.45
N PHE A 35 -20.91 4.58 -13.23
CA PHE A 35 -20.20 5.84 -13.43
C PHE A 35 -19.07 5.79 -14.46
N GLY A 36 -18.96 4.70 -15.23
CA GLY A 36 -17.86 4.47 -16.19
C GLY A 36 -17.76 5.48 -17.33
N TYR A 37 -18.72 6.40 -17.46
CA TYR A 37 -18.64 7.54 -18.38
C TYR A 37 -17.69 8.65 -17.88
N LEU A 38 -17.28 8.64 -16.61
CA LEU A 38 -16.34 9.59 -16.04
C LEU A 38 -14.91 9.30 -16.55
N PRO A 39 -14.25 10.25 -17.24
CA PRO A 39 -12.90 10.06 -17.73
C PRO A 39 -11.92 9.76 -16.58
N GLY A 40 -11.06 8.75 -16.75
CA GLY A 40 -10.02 8.41 -15.76
C GLY A 40 -10.50 7.52 -14.61
N LEU A 41 -11.81 7.25 -14.48
CA LEU A 41 -12.32 6.49 -13.34
C LEU A 41 -11.83 5.04 -13.34
N LYS A 42 -11.88 4.38 -14.51
CA LYS A 42 -11.41 3.00 -14.65
C LYS A 42 -9.93 2.90 -14.35
N GLU A 43 -9.14 3.85 -14.84
CA GLU A 43 -7.71 3.93 -14.63
C GLU A 43 -7.39 4.08 -13.15
N LEU A 44 -8.11 4.96 -12.44
CA LEU A 44 -7.95 5.16 -11.00
C LEU A 44 -8.30 3.90 -10.18
N LEU A 45 -9.41 3.24 -10.47
CA LEU A 45 -9.80 2.00 -9.77
C LEU A 45 -8.83 0.85 -10.07
N THR A 46 -8.41 0.73 -11.33
CA THR A 46 -7.40 -0.26 -11.73
C THR A 46 -6.08 -0.02 -11.01
N LEU A 47 -5.62 1.23 -10.96
CA LEU A 47 -4.37 1.61 -10.28
C LEU A 47 -4.39 1.23 -8.80
N ARG A 48 -5.50 1.47 -8.09
CA ARG A 48 -5.63 1.09 -6.68
C ARG A 48 -5.52 -0.43 -6.47
N GLN A 49 -6.14 -1.22 -7.35
CA GLN A 49 -6.06 -2.68 -7.29
C GLN A 49 -4.66 -3.20 -7.64
N VAL A 50 -4.03 -2.60 -8.66
CA VAL A 50 -2.64 -2.90 -9.03
C VAL A 50 -1.70 -2.63 -7.85
N HIS A 51 -1.88 -1.49 -7.18
CA HIS A 51 -1.05 -1.09 -6.04
C HIS A 51 -1.17 -2.04 -4.85
N ALA A 52 -2.37 -2.55 -4.56
CA ALA A 52 -2.54 -3.59 -3.56
C ALA A 52 -1.84 -4.91 -3.94
N LEU A 53 -1.91 -5.30 -5.21
CA LEU A 53 -1.25 -6.51 -5.72
C LEU A 53 0.29 -6.39 -5.68
N GLU A 54 0.81 -5.20 -5.97
CA GLU A 54 2.24 -4.88 -5.83
C GLU A 54 2.68 -5.07 -4.37
N HIS A 55 2.00 -4.44 -3.42
CA HIS A 55 2.28 -4.60 -1.99
C HIS A 55 2.24 -6.06 -1.55
N ALA A 56 1.19 -6.79 -1.93
CA ALA A 56 1.06 -8.20 -1.60
C ALA A 56 2.19 -9.06 -2.20
N THR A 57 2.63 -8.75 -3.41
CA THR A 57 3.75 -9.44 -4.07
C THR A 57 5.05 -9.19 -3.32
N VAL A 58 5.33 -7.95 -2.92
CA VAL A 58 6.52 -7.59 -2.13
C VAL A 58 6.51 -8.29 -0.77
N TRP A 59 5.36 -8.37 -0.09
CA TRP A 59 5.21 -9.13 1.15
C TRP A 59 5.57 -10.60 0.97
N VAL A 60 4.97 -11.27 -0.03
CA VAL A 60 5.24 -12.70 -0.30
C VAL A 60 6.70 -12.96 -0.65
N LEU A 61 7.32 -12.08 -1.44
CA LEU A 61 8.76 -12.18 -1.75
C LEU A 61 9.61 -12.01 -0.49
N SER A 62 9.25 -11.07 0.38
CA SER A 62 9.98 -10.79 1.63
C SER A 62 9.88 -11.95 2.62
N GLU A 63 8.71 -12.58 2.73
CA GLU A 63 8.50 -13.79 3.54
C GLU A 63 9.39 -14.95 3.07
N ALA A 64 9.49 -15.15 1.75
CA ALA A 64 10.30 -16.23 1.17
C ALA A 64 11.80 -16.06 1.49
N VAL A 65 12.32 -14.83 1.45
CA VAL A 65 13.73 -14.53 1.77
C VAL A 65 14.03 -14.72 3.26
N ARG A 66 13.11 -14.29 4.15
CA ARG A 66 13.26 -14.47 5.61
C ARG A 66 13.25 -15.94 6.03
N GLY A 67 12.61 -16.81 5.24
CA GLY A 67 12.63 -18.26 5.46
C GLY A 67 13.93 -18.96 5.04
N THR A 68 14.80 -18.29 4.27
CA THR A 68 16.02 -18.88 3.70
C THR A 68 17.33 -18.30 4.23
N SER A 69 17.30 -17.11 4.83
CA SER A 69 18.51 -16.37 5.25
C SER A 69 18.23 -15.55 6.52
N GLU A 70 19.13 -15.59 7.52
CA GLU A 70 19.10 -14.69 8.68
C GLU A 70 19.45 -13.22 8.32
N GLU A 71 19.96 -12.98 7.11
CA GLU A 71 20.27 -11.64 6.62
C GLU A 71 19.06 -11.02 5.90
N GLY A 72 18.31 -10.17 6.60
CA GLY A 72 17.16 -9.42 6.10
C GLY A 72 17.44 -8.40 4.98
N THR A 73 18.64 -8.39 4.39
CA THR A 73 19.13 -7.30 3.54
C THR A 73 18.61 -7.35 2.11
N GLU A 74 18.36 -8.53 1.52
CA GLU A 74 17.96 -8.62 0.10
C GLU A 74 16.47 -8.29 -0.15
N ALA A 75 15.57 -8.70 0.75
CA ALA A 75 14.15 -8.35 0.67
C ALA A 75 13.91 -6.85 0.90
N ASP A 76 14.78 -6.21 1.69
CA ASP A 76 14.75 -4.77 1.91
C ASP A 76 15.13 -3.96 0.67
N LEU A 77 15.68 -4.59 -0.37
CA LEU A 77 16.00 -3.98 -1.66
C LEU A 77 14.92 -4.23 -2.72
N LEU A 78 13.70 -4.62 -2.35
CA LEU A 78 12.58 -4.65 -3.29
C LEU A 78 11.83 -3.32 -3.24
N SER A 79 11.58 -2.74 -4.41
CA SER A 79 10.73 -1.56 -4.58
C SER A 79 9.79 -1.81 -5.73
N GLY A 80 8.55 -1.34 -5.63
CA GLY A 80 7.61 -1.36 -6.75
C GLY A 80 7.19 0.03 -7.20
N MET A 81 6.58 0.07 -8.38
CA MET A 81 5.92 1.25 -8.92
C MET A 81 4.71 0.80 -9.72
N SER A 82 3.52 1.17 -9.25
CA SER A 82 2.26 0.78 -9.85
C SER A 82 1.79 1.75 -10.94
N THR A 83 1.17 1.22 -11.99
CA THR A 83 0.50 1.92 -13.09
C THR A 83 -0.88 1.29 -13.34
N GLU A 84 -1.70 1.90 -14.19
CA GLU A 84 -3.01 1.37 -14.57
C GLU A 84 -2.95 0.10 -15.43
N GLN A 85 -1.78 -0.28 -15.95
CA GLN A 85 -1.58 -1.50 -16.76
C GLN A 85 -0.88 -2.63 -15.99
N GLY A 86 -0.41 -2.37 -14.76
CA GLY A 86 0.44 -3.29 -14.04
C GLY A 86 1.44 -2.59 -13.16
N PHE A 87 2.42 -3.31 -12.65
CA PHE A 87 3.45 -2.71 -11.79
C PHE A 87 4.85 -3.13 -12.20
N TYR A 88 5.78 -2.22 -12.01
CA TYR A 88 7.21 -2.50 -12.06
C TYR A 88 7.66 -3.03 -10.71
N LEU A 89 8.55 -4.01 -10.74
CA LEU A 89 9.28 -4.47 -9.56
C LEU A 89 10.77 -4.31 -9.83
N TYR A 90 11.45 -3.66 -8.90
CA TYR A 90 12.89 -3.39 -8.93
C TYR A 90 13.59 -4.19 -7.84
N GLY A 91 14.56 -5.01 -8.22
CA GLY A 91 15.38 -5.79 -7.30
C GLY A 91 15.79 -7.14 -7.84
N GLN A 92 16.67 -7.82 -7.12
CA GLN A 92 17.23 -9.10 -7.54
C GLN A 92 16.24 -10.24 -7.29
N VAL A 93 15.35 -10.50 -8.26
CA VAL A 93 14.37 -11.59 -8.19
C VAL A 93 14.41 -12.42 -9.47
N LYS A 94 14.45 -13.75 -9.36
CA LYS A 94 14.33 -14.64 -10.52
C LYS A 94 12.90 -14.59 -11.05
N THR A 95 12.71 -14.52 -12.38
CA THR A 95 11.38 -14.43 -13.00
C THR A 95 10.40 -15.52 -12.54
N LEU A 96 10.87 -16.76 -12.38
CA LEU A 96 10.04 -17.87 -11.86
C LEU A 96 9.61 -17.67 -10.40
N GLN A 97 10.47 -17.08 -9.57
CA GLN A 97 10.15 -16.75 -8.18
C GLN A 97 9.11 -15.63 -8.14
N LEU A 98 9.29 -14.59 -8.97
CA LEU A 98 8.32 -13.52 -9.10
C LEU A 98 6.95 -14.05 -9.56
N GLN A 99 6.92 -14.94 -10.54
CA GLN A 99 5.68 -15.54 -11.02
C GLN A 99 4.92 -16.28 -9.93
N ARG A 100 5.62 -17.08 -9.12
CA ARG A 100 5.01 -17.76 -7.97
C ARG A 100 4.51 -16.77 -6.91
N ALA A 101 5.30 -15.74 -6.63
CA ALA A 101 4.96 -14.73 -5.63
C ALA A 101 3.72 -13.93 -6.02
N VAL A 102 3.63 -13.47 -7.28
CA VAL A 102 2.47 -12.73 -7.80
C VAL A 102 1.19 -13.56 -7.71
N GLN A 103 1.24 -14.84 -8.10
CA GLN A 103 0.08 -15.73 -8.03
C GLN A 103 -0.35 -16.00 -6.58
N THR A 104 0.62 -16.24 -5.70
CA THR A 104 0.37 -16.43 -4.27
C THR A 104 -0.18 -15.16 -3.62
N ALA A 105 0.35 -14.00 -3.98
CA ALA A 105 -0.10 -12.69 -3.51
C ALA A 105 -1.55 -12.44 -3.93
N LEU A 106 -1.87 -12.59 -5.22
CA LEU A 106 -3.22 -12.42 -5.75
C LEU A 106 -4.20 -13.36 -5.06
N GLN A 107 -3.84 -14.63 -4.87
CA GLN A 107 -4.68 -15.60 -4.15
C GLN A 107 -4.90 -15.16 -2.69
N ARG A 108 -3.84 -14.87 -1.93
CA ARG A 108 -3.96 -14.56 -0.50
C ARG A 108 -4.74 -13.27 -0.26
N ILE A 109 -4.46 -12.20 -1.03
CA ILE A 109 -5.12 -10.91 -0.84
C ILE A 109 -6.61 -10.98 -1.20
N THR A 110 -6.99 -11.77 -2.21
CA THR A 110 -8.41 -11.93 -2.60
C THR A 110 -9.17 -12.91 -1.71
N THR A 111 -8.48 -13.74 -0.91
CA THR A 111 -9.09 -14.72 0.01
C THR A 111 -9.08 -14.29 1.48
N GLY A 112 -8.75 -13.03 1.76
CA GLY A 112 -8.92 -12.42 3.10
C GLY A 112 -7.64 -11.97 3.78
N ALA A 113 -6.46 -12.21 3.19
CA ALA A 113 -5.19 -11.63 3.68
C ALA A 113 -5.07 -10.14 3.27
N TRP A 114 -6.08 -9.34 3.61
CA TRP A 114 -6.26 -7.98 3.14
C TRP A 114 -5.21 -7.00 3.68
N SER A 115 -4.57 -7.31 4.81
CA SER A 115 -3.46 -6.52 5.34
C SER A 115 -2.27 -6.45 4.39
N LEU A 116 -2.16 -7.39 3.43
CA LEU A 116 -1.16 -7.36 2.37
C LEU A 116 -1.31 -6.15 1.45
N ALA A 117 -2.46 -5.48 1.44
CA ALA A 117 -2.68 -4.26 0.65
C ALA A 117 -1.96 -3.02 1.22
N VAL A 118 -1.42 -3.09 2.45
CA VAL A 118 -0.73 -1.98 3.12
C VAL A 118 0.73 -2.35 3.34
N HIS A 119 1.64 -1.45 2.99
CA HIS A 119 3.07 -1.67 3.14
C HIS A 119 3.75 -0.50 3.87
N PRO A 120 4.63 -0.75 4.86
CA PRO A 120 5.23 0.31 5.68
C PRO A 120 6.15 1.25 4.88
N ARG A 121 6.68 0.78 3.74
CA ARG A 121 7.61 1.54 2.89
C ARG A 121 6.96 2.08 1.61
N CYS A 122 5.63 2.18 1.58
CA CYS A 122 4.91 2.77 0.46
C CYS A 122 5.18 4.28 0.35
N GLY A 123 5.34 4.78 -0.88
CA GLY A 123 5.51 6.22 -1.13
C GLY A 123 4.36 7.08 -0.60
N THR A 124 3.14 6.53 -0.49
CA THR A 124 1.99 7.21 0.14
C THR A 124 2.30 7.68 1.56
N ASN A 125 3.08 6.92 2.35
CA ASN A 125 3.44 7.32 3.72
C ASN A 125 4.29 8.59 3.73
N LEU A 126 5.23 8.71 2.79
CA LEU A 126 6.05 9.91 2.66
C LEU A 126 5.21 11.12 2.26
N SER A 127 4.31 10.96 1.27
CA SER A 127 3.41 12.03 0.82
C SER A 127 2.50 12.51 1.95
N VAL A 128 1.91 11.60 2.72
CA VAL A 128 1.09 11.93 3.89
C VAL A 128 1.91 12.65 4.95
N GLY A 129 3.11 12.19 5.25
CA GLY A 129 4.00 12.86 6.22
C GLY A 129 4.35 14.29 5.80
N MET A 130 4.65 14.52 4.52
CA MET A 130 4.90 15.87 3.98
C MET A 130 3.66 16.76 4.08
N LEU A 131 2.47 16.24 3.72
CA LEU A 131 1.22 16.97 3.80
C LEU A 131 0.87 17.36 5.24
N LEU A 132 1.01 16.43 6.19
CA LEU A 132 0.79 16.70 7.61
C LEU A 132 1.78 17.73 8.15
N THR A 133 3.06 17.60 7.82
CA THR A 133 4.10 18.55 8.26
C THR A 133 3.80 19.95 7.72
N ALA A 134 3.51 20.08 6.43
CA ALA A 134 3.19 21.36 5.80
C ALA A 134 1.90 21.97 6.39
N GLY A 135 0.84 21.17 6.51
CA GLY A 135 -0.45 21.61 7.05
C GLY A 135 -0.37 22.05 8.50
N LEU A 136 0.28 21.26 9.36
CA LEU A 136 0.49 21.62 10.77
C LEU A 136 1.39 22.84 10.91
N THR A 137 2.48 22.92 10.14
CA THR A 137 3.37 24.10 10.16
C THR A 137 2.61 25.36 9.78
N MET A 138 1.79 25.30 8.72
CA MET A 138 0.94 26.41 8.31
C MET A 138 -0.09 26.77 9.40
N GLY A 139 -0.72 25.76 10.02
CA GLY A 139 -1.64 25.97 11.14
C GLY A 139 -0.96 26.69 12.30
N PHE A 140 0.16 26.17 12.80
CA PHE A 140 0.92 26.81 13.88
C PHE A 140 1.39 28.22 13.48
N HIS A 141 1.79 28.44 12.23
CA HIS A 141 2.18 29.76 11.74
C HIS A 141 1.03 30.78 11.82
N LEU A 142 -0.20 30.35 11.52
CA LEU A 142 -1.39 31.20 11.56
C LEU A 142 -1.92 31.43 12.99
N LEU A 143 -1.83 30.43 13.87
CA LEU A 143 -2.37 30.50 15.23
C LEU A 143 -1.41 31.15 16.24
N LEU A 144 -0.10 30.98 16.09
CA LEU A 144 0.89 31.51 17.04
C LEU A 144 1.33 32.94 16.71
N PRO A 145 1.79 33.71 17.72
CA PRO A 145 2.42 35.00 17.49
C PRO A 145 3.57 34.91 16.47
N ARG A 146 3.72 35.94 15.62
CA ARG A 146 4.71 35.98 14.53
C ARG A 146 6.15 36.34 14.99
N GLY A 147 6.51 36.00 16.23
CA GLY A 147 7.87 36.17 16.75
C GLY A 147 8.80 35.02 16.32
N PRO A 148 10.11 35.25 16.17
CA PRO A 148 11.04 34.23 15.67
C PRO A 148 11.11 32.99 16.59
N ILE A 149 11.09 33.18 17.92
CA ILE A 149 11.14 32.08 18.89
C ILE A 149 9.83 31.27 18.87
N THR A 150 8.68 31.94 18.86
CA THR A 150 7.37 31.26 18.85
C THR A 150 7.16 30.47 17.57
N GLN A 151 7.63 30.99 16.43
CA GLN A 151 7.57 30.29 15.14
C GLN A 151 8.52 29.09 15.09
N LEU A 152 9.73 29.21 15.66
CA LEU A 152 10.65 28.08 15.77
C LEU A 152 10.05 26.95 16.63
N LEU A 153 9.44 27.29 17.78
CA LEU A 153 8.75 26.31 18.62
C LEU A 153 7.55 25.70 17.91
N GLY A 154 6.75 26.52 17.20
CA GLY A 154 5.63 26.07 16.39
C GLY A 154 6.05 25.08 15.30
N LEU A 155 7.15 25.35 14.60
CA LEU A 155 7.72 24.43 13.62
C LEU A 155 8.19 23.11 14.23
N GLY A 156 8.85 23.17 15.40
CA GLY A 156 9.26 21.99 16.15
C GLY A 156 8.05 21.12 16.52
N LEU A 157 7.02 21.73 17.12
CA LEU A 157 5.77 21.04 17.47
C LEU A 157 5.05 20.47 16.25
N ALA A 158 4.97 21.22 15.15
CA ALA A 158 4.36 20.78 13.91
C ALA A 158 5.05 19.53 13.35
N THR A 159 6.38 19.56 13.27
CA THR A 159 7.18 18.45 12.74
C THR A 159 7.05 17.22 13.62
N THR A 160 7.13 17.36 14.94
CA THR A 160 6.97 16.25 15.88
C THR A 160 5.56 15.65 15.80
N ALA A 161 4.51 16.50 15.80
CA ALA A 161 3.13 16.02 15.68
C ALA A 161 2.90 15.30 14.35
N ALA A 162 3.41 15.84 13.23
CA ALA A 162 3.33 15.19 11.93
C ALA A 162 4.03 13.82 11.92
N ALA A 163 5.25 13.72 12.48
CA ALA A 163 6.00 12.47 12.54
C ALA A 163 5.29 11.39 13.36
N GLN A 164 4.59 11.77 14.43
CA GLN A 164 3.81 10.84 15.25
C GLN A 164 2.54 10.36 14.54
N LEU A 165 1.88 11.23 13.78
CA LEU A 165 0.61 10.91 13.08
C LEU A 165 0.82 10.22 11.73
N ALA A 166 1.94 10.47 11.05
CA ALA A 166 2.17 10.02 9.69
C ALA A 166 2.07 8.51 9.48
N PRO A 167 2.57 7.62 10.37
CA PRO A 167 2.47 6.18 10.17
C PRO A 167 1.01 5.70 10.10
N ASP A 168 0.18 6.11 11.06
CA ASP A 168 -1.22 5.67 11.16
C ASP A 168 -2.07 6.29 10.05
N VAL A 169 -1.94 7.59 9.82
CA VAL A 169 -2.66 8.29 8.75
C VAL A 169 -2.21 7.78 7.37
N GLY A 170 -0.93 7.45 7.21
CA GLY A 170 -0.38 6.85 6.00
C GLY A 170 -0.96 5.47 5.71
N ALA A 171 -1.06 4.61 6.73
CA ALA A 171 -1.69 3.30 6.61
C ALA A 171 -3.18 3.41 6.24
N LEU A 172 -3.91 4.36 6.85
CA LEU A 172 -5.31 4.64 6.50
C LEU A 172 -5.45 5.15 5.07
N ALA A 173 -4.58 6.08 4.64
CA ALA A 173 -4.58 6.59 3.28
C ALA A 173 -4.28 5.48 2.27
N GLN A 174 -3.33 4.59 2.56
CA GLN A 174 -3.10 3.42 1.73
C GLN A 174 -4.37 2.60 1.59
N ARG A 175 -4.91 2.17 2.72
CA ARG A 175 -6.05 1.25 2.79
C ARG A 175 -7.32 1.76 2.11
N TYR A 176 -7.66 3.04 2.32
CA TYR A 176 -8.95 3.58 1.90
C TYR A 176 -8.87 4.45 0.65
N ILE A 177 -7.68 4.96 0.29
CA ILE A 177 -7.51 5.91 -0.82
C ILE A 177 -6.64 5.31 -1.93
N THR A 178 -5.44 4.81 -1.62
CA THR A 178 -4.45 4.47 -2.66
C THR A 178 -4.41 2.99 -3.03
N THR A 179 -5.06 2.11 -2.26
CA THR A 179 -5.17 0.68 -2.56
C THR A 179 -6.63 0.20 -2.54
N ALA A 180 -6.86 -0.93 -3.18
CA ALA A 180 -8.14 -1.66 -3.22
C ALA A 180 -7.86 -3.15 -3.46
N ILE A 181 -8.67 -4.07 -2.93
CA ILE A 181 -8.41 -5.51 -3.12
C ILE A 181 -8.62 -5.89 -4.59
N PRO A 182 -7.66 -6.59 -5.24
CA PRO A 182 -7.66 -6.82 -6.68
C PRO A 182 -8.63 -7.93 -7.11
N PHE A 183 -9.93 -7.75 -6.87
CA PHE A 183 -10.97 -8.71 -7.27
C PHE A 183 -11.23 -8.71 -8.78
N ASN A 184 -10.86 -7.64 -9.47
CA ASN A 184 -11.19 -7.43 -10.88
C ASN A 184 -9.99 -7.55 -11.81
N LEU A 185 -8.85 -8.04 -11.31
CA LEU A 185 -7.60 -8.14 -12.06
C LEU A 185 -7.19 -9.60 -12.30
N VAL A 186 -6.62 -9.83 -13.48
CA VAL A 186 -5.83 -11.03 -13.76
C VAL A 186 -4.44 -10.64 -14.24
N VAL A 187 -3.46 -11.48 -13.91
CA VAL A 187 -2.07 -11.31 -14.36
C VAL A 187 -1.96 -11.86 -15.76
N GLU A 188 -1.58 -10.99 -16.71
CA GLU A 188 -1.47 -11.35 -18.12
C GLU A 188 -0.08 -11.88 -18.46
N SER A 189 0.97 -11.18 -18.00
CA SER A 189 2.36 -11.54 -18.28
C SER A 189 3.32 -10.94 -17.27
N ILE A 190 4.51 -11.53 -17.18
CA ILE A 190 5.63 -11.03 -16.38
C ILE A 190 6.84 -10.96 -17.31
N THR A 191 7.26 -9.75 -17.62
CA THR A 191 8.31 -9.48 -18.60
C THR A 191 9.55 -8.95 -17.89
N PRO A 192 10.71 -9.63 -18.00
CA PRO A 192 11.97 -9.05 -17.55
C PRO A 192 12.33 -7.88 -18.47
N LEU A 193 12.75 -6.77 -17.87
CA LEU A 193 13.17 -5.57 -18.56
C LEU A 193 14.67 -5.34 -18.37
N PRO A 194 15.32 -4.54 -19.26
CA PRO A 194 16.67 -4.09 -19.03
C PRO A 194 16.80 -3.44 -17.65
N ALA A 195 17.93 -3.68 -16.98
CA ALA A 195 18.17 -3.15 -15.64
C ALA A 195 18.11 -1.61 -15.66
N GLN A 196 17.25 -1.03 -14.81
CA GLN A 196 17.16 0.41 -14.62
C GLN A 196 18.03 0.80 -13.42
N SER A 197 18.95 1.76 -13.62
CA SER A 197 19.91 2.18 -12.59
C SER A 197 20.71 1.02 -11.97
N GLY A 198 21.02 0.00 -12.78
CA GLY A 198 21.77 -1.19 -12.35
C GLY A 198 20.96 -2.23 -11.56
N ARG A 199 19.65 -2.05 -11.39
CA ARG A 199 18.77 -3.00 -10.68
C ARG A 199 17.94 -3.81 -11.68
N PRO A 200 17.88 -5.15 -11.55
CA PRO A 200 16.97 -5.95 -12.38
C PRO A 200 15.56 -5.44 -12.22
N THR A 201 14.83 -5.41 -13.33
CA THR A 201 13.50 -4.84 -13.40
C THR A 201 12.57 -5.83 -14.06
N HIS A 202 11.38 -6.00 -13.51
CA HIS A 202 10.31 -6.78 -14.11
C HIS A 202 9.07 -5.92 -14.23
N PHE A 203 8.31 -6.13 -15.30
CA PHE A 203 6.97 -5.54 -15.42
C PHE A 203 5.93 -6.66 -15.36
N VAL A 204 5.05 -6.58 -14.36
CA VAL A 204 3.91 -7.47 -14.19
C VAL A 204 2.70 -6.79 -14.80
N ARG A 205 2.30 -7.25 -15.99
CA ARG A 205 1.12 -6.72 -16.69
C ARG A 205 -0.14 -7.38 -16.15
N VAL A 206 -1.16 -6.57 -15.92
CA VAL A 206 -2.49 -7.03 -15.53
C VAL A 206 -3.54 -6.61 -16.54
N ARG A 207 -4.70 -7.24 -16.46
CA ARG A 207 -5.88 -6.88 -17.23
C ARG A 207 -7.10 -6.91 -16.33
N TRP A 208 -7.96 -5.91 -16.49
CA TRP A 208 -9.28 -5.86 -15.86
C TRP A 208 -10.23 -6.89 -16.50
N VAL A 209 -10.98 -7.66 -15.70
CA VAL A 209 -11.81 -8.79 -16.21
C VAL A 209 -13.32 -8.71 -16.00
N ASN A 210 -13.82 -7.83 -15.13
CA ASN A 210 -15.25 -7.76 -14.79
C ASN A 210 -15.97 -6.54 -15.38
#